data_AF-A0A2W1TWT6-F1
#
_entry.id   AF-A0A2W1TWT6-F1
#
_cell.length_a   1.000
_cell.length_b   1.000
_cell.length_c   1.000
_cell.angle_alpha   90.00
_cell.angle_beta   90.00
_cell.angle_gamma   90.00
#
_symmetry.space_group_name_H-M   'P 1'
#
loop_
_entity.id
_entity.type
_entity.pdbx_description
1 polymer ?
#
loop_
_entity_poly.entity_id
_entity_poly.type
_entity_poly.pdbx_seq_one_letter_code
_entity_poly.pdbx_strand_id
1 'polypeptide(L)'
;MVSSVVDVSGWQMKAQWAARQQSAEEIADLALQSCDRFVQAFPEFEGAWKVSSEVGSVEYRDNAVPELVRSSLLRVDGEPDPARGFSFLLLSPVIDGSYAAIRVRAGATHQTRRVAPNSVSVGFSSVDFGEPATLSTSGPGFEAFVDLAKSLEVLWEAESMKVADRVPEGLLGE
;
A
#
# COMPACT_ATOMS: atom_id res chain seq x y z
N MET A 1 14.12 -22.10 13.17
CA MET A 1 13.33 -21.89 11.94
C MET A 1 14.29 -21.44 10.85
N VAL A 2 14.22 -22.03 9.67
CA VAL A 2 15.07 -21.63 8.53
C VAL A 2 14.36 -20.45 7.86
N SER A 3 14.97 -19.27 7.86
CA SER A 3 14.48 -18.15 7.05
C SER A 3 14.89 -18.38 5.61
N SER A 4 13.94 -18.31 4.69
CA SER A 4 14.22 -18.26 3.25
C SER A 4 14.22 -16.82 2.78
N VAL A 5 15.22 -16.43 1.99
CA VAL A 5 15.19 -15.18 1.24
C VAL A 5 14.34 -15.39 0.00
N VAL A 6 13.32 -14.57 -0.18
CA VAL A 6 12.40 -14.62 -1.32
C VAL A 6 12.54 -13.35 -2.13
N ASP A 7 12.62 -13.48 -3.46
CA ASP A 7 12.49 -12.36 -4.36
C ASP A 7 11.01 -11.96 -4.46
N VAL A 8 10.71 -10.77 -3.94
CA VAL A 8 9.38 -10.16 -3.95
C VAL A 8 9.27 -9.06 -5.02
N SER A 9 10.28 -8.93 -5.87
CA SER A 9 10.25 -8.05 -7.03
C SER A 9 9.04 -8.37 -7.89
N GLY A 10 8.26 -7.35 -8.26
CA GLY A 10 7.08 -7.54 -9.10
C GLY A 10 5.86 -8.15 -8.39
N TRP A 11 5.95 -8.50 -7.09
CA TRP A 11 4.75 -8.78 -6.31
C TRP A 11 3.96 -7.50 -6.16
N GLN A 12 2.84 -7.45 -6.85
CA GLN A 12 1.97 -6.29 -6.89
C GLN A 12 0.52 -6.72 -6.84
N MET A 13 -0.29 -5.93 -6.16
CA MET A 13 -1.73 -6.03 -6.23
C MET A 13 -2.34 -4.67 -6.43
N LYS A 14 -3.52 -4.65 -7.04
CA LYS A 14 -4.35 -3.46 -7.19
C LYS A 14 -5.81 -3.86 -7.10
N ALA A 15 -6.49 -3.35 -6.08
CA ALA A 15 -7.93 -3.43 -5.94
C ALA A 15 -8.58 -2.09 -6.31
N GLN A 16 -9.77 -2.12 -6.91
CA GLN A 16 -10.47 -0.94 -7.39
C GLN A 16 -11.95 -0.98 -7.02
N TRP A 17 -12.50 0.18 -6.66
CA TRP A 17 -13.93 0.37 -6.33
C TRP A 17 -14.49 1.63 -6.99
N ALA A 18 -15.82 1.74 -7.03
CA ALA A 18 -16.49 2.91 -7.59
C ALA A 18 -16.02 4.21 -6.95
N ALA A 19 -15.86 5.24 -7.78
CA ALA A 19 -15.56 6.59 -7.34
C ALA A 19 -16.72 7.15 -6.52
N ARG A 20 -16.51 7.35 -5.22
CA ARG A 20 -17.49 7.95 -4.29
C ARG A 20 -16.82 8.94 -3.35
N GLN A 21 -17.61 9.83 -2.75
CA GLN A 21 -17.12 10.66 -1.65
C GLN A 21 -16.87 9.78 -0.42
N GLN A 22 -15.74 9.99 0.24
CA GLN A 22 -15.33 9.30 1.47
C GLN A 22 -14.70 10.35 2.39
N SER A 23 -14.91 10.23 3.70
CA SER A 23 -14.31 11.18 4.65
C SER A 23 -12.83 10.90 4.88
N ALA A 24 -12.10 11.90 5.39
CA ALA A 24 -10.70 11.71 5.75
C ALA A 24 -10.55 10.68 6.88
N GLU A 25 -11.50 10.65 7.82
CA GLU A 25 -11.57 9.68 8.90
C GLU A 25 -11.75 8.25 8.38
N GLU A 26 -12.66 8.03 7.43
CA GLU A 26 -12.90 6.73 6.82
C GLU A 26 -11.64 6.23 6.10
N ILE A 27 -11.01 7.07 5.28
CA ILE A 27 -9.80 6.71 4.55
C ILE A 27 -8.62 6.45 5.50
N ALA A 28 -8.53 7.19 6.62
CA ALA A 28 -7.51 6.99 7.64
C ALA A 28 -7.66 5.64 8.35
N ASP A 29 -8.88 5.29 8.74
CA ASP A 29 -9.18 4.02 9.38
C ASP A 29 -8.87 2.84 8.45
N LEU A 30 -9.29 2.92 7.18
CA LEU A 30 -8.97 1.92 6.17
C LEU A 30 -7.47 1.79 5.91
N ALA A 31 -6.72 2.91 5.96
CA ALA A 31 -5.26 2.90 5.83
C ALA A 31 -4.59 2.18 7.01
N LEU A 32 -4.98 2.48 8.25
CA LEU A 32 -4.48 1.80 9.46
C LEU A 32 -4.76 0.29 9.40
N GLN A 33 -6.00 -0.05 9.11
CA GLN A 33 -6.45 -1.42 8.93
C GLN A 33 -5.73 -2.17 7.80
N SER A 34 -5.24 -1.45 6.78
CA SER A 34 -4.44 -2.03 5.70
C SER A 34 -3.02 -2.35 6.19
N CYS A 35 -2.41 -1.47 6.99
CA CYS A 35 -1.12 -1.74 7.64
C CYS A 35 -1.20 -2.95 8.58
N ASP A 36 -2.25 -3.04 9.41
CA ASP A 36 -2.42 -4.16 10.36
C ASP A 36 -2.53 -5.50 9.63
N ARG A 37 -3.34 -5.56 8.57
CA ARG A 37 -3.45 -6.76 7.71
C ARG A 37 -2.13 -7.10 7.01
N PHE A 38 -1.38 -6.08 6.60
CA PHE A 38 -0.06 -6.27 6.00
C PHE A 38 0.91 -6.90 7.01
N VAL A 39 0.99 -6.37 8.23
CA VAL A 39 1.86 -6.90 9.29
C VAL A 39 1.43 -8.30 9.72
N GLN A 40 0.14 -8.62 9.70
CA GLN A 40 -0.33 -9.99 9.92
C GLN A 40 0.18 -10.97 8.85
N ALA A 41 0.25 -10.53 7.59
CA ALA A 41 0.75 -11.36 6.49
C ALA A 41 2.29 -11.42 6.44
N PHE A 42 2.96 -10.31 6.79
CA PHE A 42 4.41 -10.17 6.80
C PHE A 42 4.87 -9.51 8.11
N PRO A 43 4.98 -10.30 9.20
CA PRO A 43 5.33 -9.80 10.54
C PRO A 43 6.70 -9.10 10.58
N GLU A 44 7.58 -9.38 9.63
CA GLU A 44 8.90 -8.76 9.52
C GLU A 44 8.81 -7.23 9.32
N PHE A 45 7.70 -6.72 8.80
CA PHE A 45 7.44 -5.28 8.62
C PHE A 45 6.72 -4.63 9.81
N GLU A 46 6.66 -5.30 10.97
CA GLU A 46 6.19 -4.68 12.20
C GLU A 46 7.02 -3.43 12.52
N GLY A 47 6.33 -2.31 12.81
CA GLY A 47 6.96 -1.07 13.22
C GLY A 47 6.35 0.17 12.57
N ALA A 48 7.19 1.18 12.43
CA ALA A 48 6.80 2.55 12.08
C ALA A 48 6.54 2.70 10.57
N TRP A 49 5.29 2.86 10.17
CA TRP A 49 4.93 3.18 8.79
C TRP A 49 4.99 4.70 8.55
N LYS A 50 5.61 5.08 7.43
CA LYS A 50 5.69 6.48 6.99
C LYS A 50 4.57 6.75 6.01
N VAL A 51 4.05 7.97 5.96
CA VAL A 51 3.08 8.34 4.93
C VAL A 51 3.61 9.50 4.10
N SER A 52 3.53 9.34 2.78
CA SER A 52 4.00 10.29 1.78
C SER A 52 2.86 10.68 0.86
N SER A 53 2.69 11.98 0.64
CA SER A 53 1.73 12.54 -0.32
C SER A 53 2.42 13.61 -1.17
N GLU A 54 1.70 14.20 -2.13
CA GLU A 54 2.20 15.32 -2.93
C GLU A 54 2.48 16.58 -2.08
N VAL A 55 1.99 16.62 -0.83
CA VAL A 55 2.17 17.73 0.11
C VAL A 55 3.43 17.55 0.98
N GLY A 56 4.06 16.37 0.96
CA GLY A 56 5.27 16.05 1.70
C GLY A 56 5.32 14.60 2.20
N SER A 57 6.45 14.21 2.80
CA SER A 57 6.64 12.91 3.47
C SER A 57 6.92 13.14 4.95
N VAL A 58 6.20 12.45 5.83
CA VAL A 58 6.48 12.48 7.28
C VAL A 58 6.77 11.07 7.76
N GLU A 59 7.91 10.87 8.43
CA GLU A 59 8.22 9.62 9.12
C GLU A 59 7.41 9.57 10.43
N TYR A 60 6.70 8.47 10.73
CA TYR A 60 5.95 8.41 11.99
C TYR A 60 5.99 7.06 12.69
N ARG A 61 6.13 7.13 14.02
CA ARG A 61 5.87 6.06 14.99
C ARG A 61 4.53 6.32 15.65
N ASP A 62 3.66 5.31 15.68
CA ASP A 62 2.40 5.22 16.42
C ASP A 62 1.34 6.35 16.24
N ASN A 63 0.10 5.94 15.93
CA ASN A 63 -1.17 6.67 16.12
C ASN A 63 -1.43 7.99 15.38
N ALA A 64 -0.56 8.48 14.47
CA ALA A 64 -0.78 9.74 13.73
C ALA A 64 -1.29 9.60 12.28
N VAL A 65 -1.58 8.38 11.80
CA VAL A 65 -2.12 8.14 10.45
C VAL A 65 -3.37 8.98 10.13
N PRO A 66 -4.30 9.24 11.08
CA PRO A 66 -5.46 10.10 10.82
C PRO A 66 -5.13 11.56 10.50
N GLU A 67 -4.12 12.16 11.14
CA GLU A 67 -3.72 13.54 10.82
C GLU A 67 -3.04 13.64 9.45
N LEU A 68 -2.36 12.56 9.04
CA LEU A 68 -1.64 12.56 7.79
C LEU A 68 -2.55 12.26 6.58
N VAL A 69 -3.54 11.39 6.73
CA VAL A 69 -4.61 11.26 5.71
C VAL A 69 -5.40 12.55 5.55
N ARG A 70 -5.70 13.25 6.66
CA ARG A 70 -6.27 14.61 6.59
C ARG A 70 -5.37 15.59 5.82
N SER A 71 -4.05 15.51 5.99
CA SER A 71 -3.09 16.35 5.25
C SER A 71 -2.90 15.96 3.78
N SER A 72 -3.27 14.73 3.42
CA SER A 72 -3.16 14.15 2.06
C SER A 72 -4.38 14.43 1.18
N LEU A 73 -5.30 15.27 1.67
CA LEU A 73 -6.35 15.87 0.87
C LEU A 73 -5.72 16.61 -0.30
N LEU A 74 -6.22 16.31 -1.49
CA LEU A 74 -5.84 17.03 -2.69
C LEU A 74 -6.26 18.48 -2.57
N ARG A 75 -5.36 19.37 -2.97
CA ARG A 75 -5.53 20.81 -2.80
C ARG A 75 -6.01 21.48 -4.09
N VAL A 76 -6.82 22.52 -3.95
CA VAL A 76 -7.15 23.48 -5.00
C VAL A 76 -6.64 24.83 -4.55
N ASP A 77 -5.77 25.46 -5.34
CA ASP A 77 -5.15 26.75 -5.02
C ASP A 77 -4.44 26.80 -3.65
N GLY A 78 -3.94 25.65 -3.19
CA GLY A 78 -3.23 25.51 -1.91
C GLY A 78 -4.10 25.07 -0.72
N GLU A 79 -5.42 25.06 -0.85
CA GLU A 79 -6.36 24.69 0.22
C GLU A 79 -6.86 23.24 0.07
N PRO A 80 -6.96 22.44 1.15
CA PRO A 80 -7.51 21.09 1.12
C PRO A 80 -8.95 21.07 0.57
N ASP A 81 -9.21 20.25 -0.44
CA ASP A 81 -10.55 20.09 -1.03
C ASP A 81 -11.02 18.63 -0.90
N PRO A 82 -11.87 18.31 0.10
CA PRO A 82 -12.46 16.98 0.27
C PRO A 82 -13.21 16.47 -0.96
N ALA A 83 -13.73 17.36 -1.81
CA ALA A 83 -14.37 16.94 -3.04
C ALA A 83 -13.35 16.33 -4.02
N ARG A 84 -12.09 16.78 -4.01
CA ARG A 84 -11.00 16.23 -4.85
C ARG A 84 -10.60 14.83 -4.42
N GLY A 85 -10.60 14.54 -3.13
CA GLY A 85 -10.21 13.23 -2.60
C GLY A 85 -8.77 13.19 -2.10
N PHE A 86 -8.18 12.00 -2.11
CA PHE A 86 -6.95 11.63 -1.43
C PHE A 86 -6.00 10.90 -2.38
N SER A 87 -4.71 11.17 -2.25
CA SER A 87 -3.64 10.38 -2.89
C SER A 87 -2.42 10.34 -1.98
N PHE A 88 -2.09 9.16 -1.48
CA PHE A 88 -0.94 8.97 -0.61
C PHE A 88 -0.33 7.57 -0.73
N LEU A 89 0.86 7.43 -0.16
CA LEU A 89 1.66 6.22 -0.04
C LEU A 89 1.92 5.96 1.44
N LEU A 90 1.55 4.79 1.94
CA LEU A 90 2.06 4.24 3.19
C LEU A 90 3.32 3.44 2.85
N LEU A 91 4.43 3.74 3.51
CA LEU A 91 5.72 3.07 3.33
C LEU A 91 6.05 2.33 4.61
N SER A 92 6.32 1.04 4.51
CA SER A 92 6.72 0.22 5.65
C SER A 92 8.12 0.62 6.17
N PRO A 93 8.54 0.08 7.32
CA PRO A 93 9.96 -0.03 7.66
C PRO A 93 10.75 -0.71 6.53
N VAL A 94 12.05 -0.39 6.46
CA VAL A 94 12.99 -1.07 5.56
C VAL A 94 13.49 -2.34 6.24
N ILE A 95 13.29 -3.48 5.58
CA ILE A 95 13.72 -4.81 6.01
C ILE A 95 14.56 -5.40 4.89
N ASP A 96 15.78 -5.84 5.20
CA ASP A 96 16.73 -6.39 4.21
C ASP A 96 16.92 -5.51 2.97
N GLY A 97 16.98 -4.19 3.16
CA GLY A 97 17.12 -3.22 2.08
C GLY A 97 15.85 -3.03 1.22
N SER A 98 14.73 -3.66 1.58
CA SER A 98 13.46 -3.59 0.87
C SER A 98 12.36 -2.96 1.73
N TYR A 99 11.38 -2.33 1.10
CA TYR A 99 10.19 -1.80 1.75
C TYR A 99 8.93 -2.15 0.96
N ALA A 100 7.82 -2.25 1.66
CA ALA A 100 6.49 -2.33 1.10
C ALA A 100 5.87 -0.95 0.98
N ALA A 101 5.10 -0.73 -0.09
CA ALA A 101 4.36 0.48 -0.33
C ALA A 101 2.89 0.17 -0.58
N ILE A 102 2.00 0.79 0.21
CA ILE A 102 0.55 0.77 -0.01
C ILE A 102 0.14 2.15 -0.55
N ARG A 103 -0.24 2.21 -1.82
CA ARG A 103 -0.74 3.42 -2.45
C ARG A 103 -2.26 3.44 -2.42
N VAL A 104 -2.83 4.53 -1.91
CA VAL A 104 -4.28 4.76 -1.89
C VAL A 104 -4.62 5.97 -2.76
N ARG A 105 -5.64 5.82 -3.60
CA ARG A 105 -6.26 6.89 -4.38
C ARG A 105 -7.77 6.78 -4.26
N ALA A 106 -8.38 7.73 -3.57
CA ALA A 106 -9.81 7.70 -3.25
C ALA A 106 -10.46 9.08 -3.43
N GLY A 107 -11.69 9.16 -3.94
CA GLY A 107 -12.50 10.38 -3.92
C GLY A 107 -12.97 10.88 -5.29
N ALA A 108 -14.08 11.64 -5.27
CA ALA A 108 -14.90 11.91 -6.45
C ALA A 108 -14.22 12.78 -7.53
N THR A 109 -13.50 13.86 -7.18
CA THR A 109 -13.14 14.89 -8.19
C THR A 109 -11.72 14.77 -8.78
N HIS A 110 -10.79 14.05 -8.14
CA HIS A 110 -9.55 13.63 -8.81
C HIS A 110 -9.82 12.62 -9.93
N GLN A 111 -10.92 11.88 -9.79
CA GLN A 111 -11.31 10.82 -10.69
C GLN A 111 -12.31 11.25 -11.75
N THR A 112 -13.21 12.21 -11.50
CA THR A 112 -14.14 12.69 -12.55
C THR A 112 -13.45 13.39 -13.72
N ARG A 113 -12.26 13.99 -13.53
CA ARG A 113 -11.46 14.53 -14.65
C ARG A 113 -10.76 13.46 -15.50
N ARG A 114 -10.56 12.24 -14.98
CA ARG A 114 -9.85 11.13 -15.66
C ARG A 114 -10.70 9.87 -15.87
N VAL A 115 -11.93 9.84 -15.36
CA VAL A 115 -12.82 8.66 -15.28
C VAL A 115 -12.06 7.43 -14.78
N ALA A 116 -11.32 7.57 -13.68
CA ALA A 116 -10.59 6.45 -13.07
C ALA A 116 -11.34 5.98 -11.82
N PRO A 117 -11.43 4.67 -11.52
CA PRO A 117 -12.00 4.20 -10.26
C PRO A 117 -11.07 4.51 -9.07
N ASN A 118 -11.59 4.40 -7.86
CA ASN A 118 -10.79 4.37 -6.65
C ASN A 118 -9.87 3.16 -6.65
N SER A 119 -8.74 3.25 -5.95
CA SER A 119 -7.82 2.13 -5.90
C SER A 119 -6.92 2.12 -4.68
N VAL A 120 -6.63 0.91 -4.22
CA VAL A 120 -5.52 0.59 -3.33
C VAL A 120 -4.59 -0.33 -4.10
N SER A 121 -3.29 -0.11 -3.98
CA SER A 121 -2.29 -1.01 -4.56
C SER A 121 -1.14 -1.23 -3.60
N VAL A 122 -0.66 -2.46 -3.54
CA VAL A 122 0.48 -2.86 -2.72
C VAL A 122 1.59 -3.37 -3.61
N GLY A 123 2.83 -3.05 -3.29
CA GLY A 123 4.01 -3.66 -3.90
C GLY A 123 5.26 -3.49 -3.05
N PHE A 124 6.34 -4.14 -3.47
CA PHE A 124 7.64 -4.10 -2.81
C PHE A 124 8.65 -3.36 -3.67
N SER A 125 9.64 -2.75 -3.05
CA SER A 125 10.73 -2.04 -3.73
C SER A 125 12.00 -2.10 -2.91
N SER A 126 13.15 -2.16 -3.58
CA SER A 126 14.44 -1.96 -2.95
C SER A 126 14.65 -0.47 -2.64
N VAL A 127 15.40 -0.18 -1.58
CA VAL A 127 15.92 1.16 -1.28
C VAL A 127 16.91 1.59 -2.36
N ASP A 128 17.68 0.65 -2.91
CA ASP A 128 18.65 0.89 -3.95
C ASP A 128 18.02 0.74 -5.34
N PHE A 129 18.18 1.77 -6.17
CA PHE A 129 17.58 1.80 -7.50
C PHE A 129 18.17 0.72 -8.40
N GLY A 130 17.31 -0.13 -8.96
CA GLY A 130 17.70 -1.19 -9.89
C GLY A 130 18.01 -2.53 -9.22
N GLU A 131 18.07 -2.57 -7.89
CA GLU A 131 18.25 -3.82 -7.14
C GLU A 131 16.91 -4.56 -6.94
N PRO A 132 16.93 -5.90 -6.89
CA PRO A 132 15.74 -6.68 -6.58
C PRO A 132 15.26 -6.39 -5.16
N ALA A 133 13.94 -6.41 -4.96
CA ALA A 133 13.35 -6.37 -3.63
C ALA A 133 13.34 -7.81 -3.07
N THR A 134 14.04 -8.02 -1.96
CA THR A 134 14.14 -9.33 -1.31
C THR A 134 13.66 -9.27 0.13
N LEU A 135 13.04 -10.35 0.60
CA LEU A 135 12.56 -10.46 1.97
C LEU A 135 13.02 -11.78 2.60
N SER A 136 13.69 -11.71 3.75
CA SER A 136 13.89 -12.88 4.60
C SER A 136 12.61 -13.17 5.38
N THR A 137 11.90 -14.24 5.03
CA THR A 137 10.63 -14.60 5.71
C THR A 137 10.63 -16.05 6.20
N SER A 138 9.79 -16.30 7.20
CA SER A 138 9.58 -17.60 7.83
C SER A 138 8.28 -18.32 7.40
N GLY A 139 7.45 -17.70 6.54
CA GLY A 139 6.14 -18.20 6.10
C GLY A 139 6.00 -18.45 4.57
N PRO A 140 4.82 -18.88 4.08
CA PRO A 140 4.59 -19.12 2.66
C PRO A 140 4.52 -17.79 1.91
N GLY A 141 5.63 -17.42 1.28
CA GLY A 141 5.85 -16.07 0.73
C GLY A 141 4.72 -15.54 -0.16
N PHE A 142 4.41 -16.21 -1.27
CA PHE A 142 3.46 -15.68 -2.26
C PHE A 142 1.99 -15.92 -1.89
N GLU A 143 1.67 -17.04 -1.23
CA GLU A 143 0.30 -17.32 -0.78
C GLU A 143 -0.16 -16.29 0.26
N ALA A 144 0.72 -15.90 1.20
CA ALA A 144 0.45 -14.82 2.14
C ALA A 144 0.18 -13.48 1.43
N PHE A 145 0.87 -13.19 0.33
CA PHE A 145 0.61 -12.00 -0.48
C PHE A 145 -0.77 -12.05 -1.16
N VAL A 146 -1.14 -13.22 -1.71
CA VAL A 146 -2.46 -13.42 -2.32
C VAL A 146 -3.58 -13.29 -1.29
N ASP A 147 -3.40 -13.82 -0.08
CA ASP A 147 -4.39 -13.74 0.98
C ASP A 147 -4.49 -12.33 1.57
N LEU A 148 -3.37 -11.61 1.70
CA LEU A 148 -3.36 -10.18 1.98
C LEU A 148 -4.18 -9.42 0.91
N ALA A 149 -3.97 -9.72 -0.37
CA ALA A 149 -4.67 -9.05 -1.46
C ALA A 149 -6.19 -9.25 -1.36
N LYS A 150 -6.66 -10.48 -1.11
CA LYS A 150 -8.09 -10.78 -0.86
C LYS A 150 -8.62 -10.06 0.39
N SER A 151 -7.83 -10.02 1.46
CA SER A 151 -8.22 -9.33 2.70
C SER A 151 -8.40 -7.82 2.47
N LEU A 152 -7.53 -7.21 1.65
CA LEU A 152 -7.64 -5.81 1.24
C LEU A 152 -8.79 -5.58 0.24
N GLU A 153 -9.06 -6.52 -0.67
CA GLU A 153 -10.24 -6.46 -1.55
C GLU A 153 -11.52 -6.35 -0.73
N VAL A 154 -11.67 -7.17 0.32
CA VAL A 154 -12.82 -7.12 1.24
C VAL A 154 -12.82 -5.82 2.06
N LEU A 155 -11.67 -5.42 2.64
CA LEU A 155 -11.58 -4.19 3.45
C LEU A 155 -12.03 -2.95 2.67
N TRP A 156 -11.61 -2.85 1.41
CA TRP A 156 -11.87 -1.69 0.56
C TRP A 156 -13.16 -1.81 -0.26
N GLU A 157 -13.97 -2.85 -0.03
CA GLU A 157 -15.20 -3.14 -0.80
C GLU A 157 -14.95 -3.10 -2.32
N ALA A 158 -13.82 -3.66 -2.75
CA ALA A 158 -13.40 -3.57 -4.14
C ALA A 158 -14.29 -4.40 -5.07
N GLU A 159 -14.58 -3.83 -6.23
CA GLU A 159 -15.38 -4.45 -7.29
C GLU A 159 -14.51 -5.23 -8.27
N SER A 160 -13.20 -4.94 -8.28
CA SER A 160 -12.23 -5.65 -9.08
C SER A 160 -10.87 -5.68 -8.39
N MET A 161 -10.16 -6.79 -8.54
CA MET A 161 -8.81 -6.95 -8.05
C MET A 161 -7.92 -7.56 -9.14
N LYS A 162 -6.68 -7.08 -9.21
CA LYS A 162 -5.58 -7.71 -9.93
C LYS A 162 -4.47 -8.01 -8.94
N VAL A 163 -3.92 -9.21 -8.98
CA VAL A 163 -2.73 -9.62 -8.27
C VAL A 163 -1.74 -10.10 -9.33
N ALA A 164 -0.44 -9.90 -9.12
CA ALA A 164 0.58 -10.47 -9.98
C ALA A 164 0.30 -11.96 -10.20
N ASP A 165 0.39 -12.43 -11.45
CA ASP A 165 -0.05 -13.80 -11.77
C ASP A 165 0.93 -14.86 -11.23
N ARG A 166 2.19 -14.51 -10.91
CA ARG A 166 3.27 -15.43 -10.49
C ARG A 166 4.39 -14.73 -9.72
N VAL A 167 5.14 -15.50 -8.91
CA VAL A 167 6.53 -15.18 -8.52
C VAL A 167 7.35 -15.03 -9.81
N PRO A 168 8.21 -14.01 -9.98
CA PRO A 168 9.12 -13.96 -11.13
C PRO A 168 9.95 -15.24 -11.17
N GLU A 169 9.88 -15.99 -12.28
CA GLU A 169 10.77 -17.13 -12.48
C GLU A 169 12.19 -16.61 -12.73
N GLY A 170 13.05 -16.74 -11.71
CA GLY A 170 14.50 -16.55 -11.76
C GLY A 170 14.99 -16.04 -10.40
N LEU A 171 15.75 -16.76 -9.56
CA LEU A 171 16.78 -17.77 -9.79
C LEU A 171 16.64 -18.92 -8.77
N LEU A 172 15.91 -19.97 -9.12
CA LEU A 172 16.27 -21.32 -8.67
C LEU A 172 17.00 -21.98 -9.84
N GLY A 173 18.27 -21.62 -10.00
CA GLY A 173 19.15 -22.13 -11.03
C GLY A 173 20.51 -22.46 -10.43
N GLU A 174 20.62 -23.73 -10.02
CA GLU A 174 21.83 -24.53 -9.73
C GLU A 174 22.78 -24.09 -8.60
#